data_AF-A0A947PDA9-F1
#
_entry.id   AF-A0A947PDA9-F1
#
_cell.length_a   1.000
_cell.length_b   1.000
_cell.length_c   1.000
_cell.angle_alpha   90.00
_cell.angle_beta   90.00
_cell.angle_gamma   90.00
#
_symmetry.space_group_name_H-M   'P 1'
#
loop_
_entity.id
_entity.type
_entity.pdbx_description
1 polymer ?
#
loop_
_entity_poly.entity_id
_entity_poly.type
_entity_poly.pdbx_seq_one_letter_code
_entity_poly.pdbx_strand_id
1 'polypeptide(L)'
;MTAIKGRGAPGNSESKRFNLPSREADGDWLDLRMADEEDQPSPLRTTVTIEQARTIISRNTSPDIGFEQSVNAYRGCEHGCIYCFARPSHARYDLSPGLDFESRLFAKPGAAKLLRAELGKRNYVVKTIAMGTNTDPYQPIEAQYRITRDCIAVLADCRHPLMITTKSNRVLRDLDLLAPMAAQGLVAVAISLTTLDSGLHRKLEPRAPSPASRLAAIRGLSQAGVPTHASLSPMIPAINDHEIEALVEAAAEAGAQSVSFIPVRLPFEVAPLFRDWLDAHFPDRAGKVMSLIQSIRGGRDNDPNYGTRMRGSGPYADLIRTRFKIAQARHGLANGRLALRHDLFVPPRDQGDLFSATC
;
A
#
# COMPACT_ATOMS: atom_id res chain seq x y z
N MET A 1 -14.63 -15.59 -15.30
CA MET A 1 -14.65 -15.94 -13.87
C MET A 1 -15.64 -15.05 -13.14
N THR A 2 -16.30 -15.53 -12.09
CA THR A 2 -17.26 -14.73 -11.31
C THR A 2 -16.54 -13.98 -10.20
N ALA A 3 -16.75 -12.67 -10.08
CA ALA A 3 -16.12 -11.87 -9.03
C ALA A 3 -16.69 -12.21 -7.65
N ILE A 4 -15.80 -12.49 -6.68
CA ILE A 4 -16.19 -12.85 -5.31
C ILE A 4 -16.47 -11.58 -4.50
N LYS A 5 -17.66 -11.50 -3.90
CA LYS A 5 -18.11 -10.32 -3.14
C LYS A 5 -17.14 -10.00 -2.00
N GLY A 6 -16.65 -8.76 -1.96
CA GLY A 6 -15.70 -8.30 -0.93
C GLY A 6 -14.26 -8.77 -1.15
N ARG A 7 -13.93 -9.38 -2.30
CA ARG A 7 -12.58 -9.81 -2.66
C ARG A 7 -12.13 -9.15 -3.97
N GLY A 8 -10.83 -8.89 -4.07
CA GLY A 8 -10.26 -8.13 -5.18
C GLY A 8 -9.84 -8.98 -6.36
N ALA A 9 -9.22 -10.12 -6.08
CA ALA A 9 -8.87 -11.09 -7.11
C ALA A 9 -10.10 -11.90 -7.54
N PRO A 10 -10.37 -12.07 -8.85
CA PRO A 10 -11.46 -12.91 -9.35
C PRO A 10 -11.13 -14.42 -9.32
N GLY A 11 -9.91 -14.80 -8.95
CA GLY A 11 -9.46 -16.19 -8.87
C GLY A 11 -8.23 -16.37 -7.98
N ASN A 12 -7.85 -17.63 -7.70
CA ASN A 12 -6.75 -18.01 -6.82
C ASN A 12 -5.68 -18.87 -7.52
N SER A 13 -5.42 -18.61 -8.79
CA SER A 13 -4.44 -19.37 -9.59
C SER A 13 -3.03 -19.30 -8.99
N GLU A 14 -2.30 -20.42 -9.02
CA GLU A 14 -0.94 -20.48 -8.49
C GLU A 14 0.09 -19.75 -9.37
N SER A 15 1.22 -19.38 -8.76
CA SER A 15 2.32 -18.74 -9.50
C SER A 15 3.08 -19.74 -10.37
N LYS A 16 3.08 -19.49 -11.69
CA LYS A 16 3.92 -20.22 -12.66
C LYS A 16 5.42 -19.93 -12.52
N ARG A 17 5.85 -19.01 -11.64
CA ARG A 17 7.27 -18.63 -11.50
C ARG A 17 8.11 -19.58 -10.65
N PHE A 18 7.48 -20.39 -9.80
CA PHE A 18 8.18 -21.25 -8.83
C PHE A 18 7.88 -22.75 -9.02
N ASN A 19 7.29 -23.12 -10.16
CA ASN A 19 6.88 -24.50 -10.48
C ASN A 19 6.09 -25.17 -9.34
N LEU A 20 5.17 -24.42 -8.73
CA LEU A 20 4.34 -24.90 -7.63
C LEU A 20 3.40 -26.00 -8.14
N PRO A 21 3.22 -27.10 -7.38
CA PRO A 21 2.28 -28.14 -7.76
C PRO A 21 0.86 -27.57 -7.80
N SER A 22 0.17 -27.75 -8.93
CA SER A 22 -1.23 -27.37 -9.07
C SER A 22 -2.08 -28.19 -8.11
N ARG A 23 -2.82 -27.50 -7.24
CA ARG A 23 -3.81 -28.13 -6.37
C ARG A 23 -5.18 -28.02 -7.02
N GLU A 24 -5.66 -29.13 -7.55
CA GLU A 24 -7.07 -29.28 -7.90
C GLU A 24 -7.82 -29.78 -6.66
N ALA A 25 -9.04 -29.30 -6.46
CA ALA A 25 -9.90 -29.83 -5.41
C ALA A 25 -10.50 -31.14 -5.93
N ASP A 26 -10.21 -32.25 -5.25
CA ASP A 26 -10.61 -33.60 -5.68
C ASP A 26 -12.14 -33.83 -5.62
N GLY A 27 -12.88 -32.91 -4.98
CA GLY A 27 -14.33 -32.92 -4.93
C GLY A 27 -14.90 -34.12 -4.17
N ASP A 28 -14.21 -34.53 -3.09
CA ASP A 28 -14.58 -35.72 -2.33
C ASP A 28 -15.96 -35.57 -1.68
N TRP A 29 -16.61 -36.70 -1.39
CA TRP A 29 -17.99 -36.78 -0.92
C TRP A 29 -18.25 -36.02 0.39
N LEU A 30 -17.20 -35.75 1.20
CA LEU A 30 -17.29 -34.91 2.39
C LEU A 30 -17.47 -33.42 2.06
N ASP A 31 -16.85 -32.91 0.99
CA ASP A 31 -16.94 -31.51 0.57
C ASP A 31 -18.34 -31.20 0.03
N LEU A 32 -18.97 -32.17 -0.67
CA LEU A 32 -20.36 -32.08 -1.11
C LEU A 32 -21.34 -32.09 0.06
N ARG A 33 -21.11 -32.95 1.05
CA ARG A 33 -22.00 -33.05 2.23
C ARG A 33 -21.97 -31.80 3.13
N MET A 34 -20.94 -30.98 3.01
CA MET A 34 -20.85 -29.64 3.63
C MET A 34 -21.53 -28.54 2.80
N ALA A 35 -21.86 -28.80 1.53
CA ALA A 35 -22.59 -27.87 0.66
C ALA A 35 -24.12 -28.07 0.72
N ASP A 36 -24.59 -29.25 1.12
CA ASP A 36 -26.02 -29.59 1.19
C ASP A 36 -26.81 -28.84 2.30
N GLU A 37 -26.15 -28.24 3.30
CA GLU A 37 -26.83 -27.56 4.43
C GLU A 37 -26.97 -26.04 4.28
N GLU A 38 -26.15 -25.36 3.47
CA GLU A 38 -26.33 -23.94 3.12
C GLU A 38 -25.93 -23.69 1.65
N ASP A 39 -26.89 -23.25 0.82
CA ASP A 39 -26.79 -23.05 -0.65
C ASP A 39 -25.90 -21.84 -1.07
N GLN A 40 -24.88 -21.53 -0.27
CA GLN A 40 -23.88 -20.49 -0.50
C GLN A 40 -22.50 -20.99 -0.05
N PRO A 41 -21.45 -20.95 -0.89
CA PRO A 41 -20.11 -21.33 -0.48
C PRO A 41 -19.65 -20.45 0.68
N SER A 42 -19.22 -21.10 1.77
CA SER A 42 -18.78 -20.44 3.01
C SER A 42 -17.86 -19.25 2.73
N PRO A 43 -18.14 -18.05 3.28
CA PRO A 43 -17.42 -16.84 2.89
C PRO A 43 -15.93 -16.96 3.23
N LEU A 44 -15.06 -16.78 2.23
CA LEU A 44 -13.61 -16.93 2.37
C LEU A 44 -13.08 -16.08 3.53
N ARG A 45 -12.78 -16.74 4.65
CA ARG A 45 -12.30 -16.09 5.88
C ARG A 45 -10.85 -15.66 5.72
N THR A 46 -10.48 -14.53 6.32
CA THR A 46 -9.07 -14.14 6.43
C THR A 46 -8.45 -14.83 7.65
N THR A 47 -7.32 -15.49 7.45
CA THR A 47 -6.47 -16.08 8.49
C THR A 47 -5.19 -15.26 8.65
N VAL A 48 -4.60 -15.27 9.87
CA VAL A 48 -3.37 -14.54 10.17
C VAL A 48 -2.38 -15.45 10.88
N THR A 49 -1.24 -15.71 10.25
CA THR A 49 -0.13 -16.48 10.82
C THR A 49 0.84 -15.56 11.56
N ILE A 50 1.26 -15.95 12.77
CA ILE A 50 2.27 -15.21 13.53
C ILE A 50 3.67 -15.55 13.00
N GLU A 51 4.36 -14.55 12.44
CA GLU A 51 5.72 -14.68 11.93
C GLU A 51 6.74 -14.21 12.98
N GLN A 52 7.62 -15.10 13.41
CA GLN A 52 8.80 -14.73 14.20
C GLN A 52 9.94 -14.23 13.28
N ALA A 53 9.86 -12.96 12.93
CA ALA A 53 10.91 -12.29 12.15
C ALA A 53 12.22 -12.17 12.94
N ARG A 54 13.37 -12.32 12.27
CA ARG A 54 14.70 -12.08 12.86
C ARG A 54 15.15 -10.62 12.74
N THR A 55 14.63 -9.90 11.75
CA THR A 55 14.90 -8.48 11.48
C THR A 55 13.61 -7.82 10.97
N ILE A 56 13.51 -6.50 11.13
CA ILE A 56 12.31 -5.74 10.73
C ILE A 56 12.58 -4.66 9.66
N ILE A 57 13.76 -4.02 9.69
CA ILE A 57 14.14 -3.03 8.68
C ILE A 57 14.58 -3.75 7.41
N SER A 58 13.81 -3.55 6.33
CA SER A 58 14.16 -3.94 4.96
C SER A 58 14.86 -2.78 4.26
N ARG A 59 15.96 -3.06 3.55
CA ARG A 59 16.79 -2.06 2.86
C ARG A 59 16.71 -2.23 1.35
N ASN A 60 16.84 -1.13 0.61
CA ASN A 60 16.85 -1.12 -0.86
C ASN A 60 17.74 0.00 -1.42
N THR A 61 18.12 -0.12 -2.69
CA THR A 61 19.00 0.81 -3.43
C THR A 61 18.33 1.36 -4.69
N SER A 62 16.99 1.38 -4.75
CA SER A 62 16.27 1.72 -5.97
C SER A 62 16.21 3.24 -6.21
N PRO A 63 16.65 3.74 -7.39
CA PRO A 63 16.72 5.19 -7.65
C PRO A 63 15.34 5.87 -7.84
N ASP A 64 14.26 5.09 -7.92
CA ASP A 64 12.92 5.61 -8.20
C ASP A 64 12.12 5.97 -6.93
N ILE A 65 12.54 5.50 -5.76
CA ILE A 65 11.80 5.67 -4.50
C ILE A 65 12.59 6.50 -3.51
N GLY A 66 11.90 7.41 -2.80
CA GLY A 66 12.51 8.38 -1.89
C GLY A 66 12.95 7.83 -0.53
N PHE A 67 13.17 6.52 -0.40
CA PHE A 67 13.55 5.88 0.86
C PHE A 67 14.49 4.70 0.64
N GLU A 68 15.48 4.55 1.52
CA GLU A 68 16.40 3.40 1.55
C GLU A 68 15.92 2.32 2.51
N GLN A 69 15.27 2.71 3.62
CA GLN A 69 14.84 1.83 4.71
C GLN A 69 13.32 1.75 4.79
N SER A 70 12.78 0.57 5.13
CA SER A 70 11.34 0.38 5.31
C SER A 70 10.98 -0.68 6.35
N VAL A 71 9.82 -0.53 6.96
CA VAL A 71 9.25 -1.46 7.94
C VAL A 71 7.90 -1.96 7.42
N ASN A 72 7.75 -3.30 7.37
CA ASN A 72 6.50 -3.96 7.03
C ASN A 72 6.12 -4.92 8.16
N ALA A 73 5.20 -4.47 9.04
CA ALA A 73 4.66 -5.23 10.16
C ALA A 73 3.90 -6.50 9.73
N TYR A 74 3.39 -6.52 8.50
CA TYR A 74 2.59 -7.60 7.94
C TYR A 74 3.16 -8.14 6.61
N ARG A 75 2.59 -9.25 6.13
CA ARG A 75 2.68 -9.70 4.73
C ARG A 75 1.28 -10.03 4.21
N GLY A 76 1.07 -9.81 2.91
CA GLY A 76 -0.26 -9.75 2.32
C GLY A 76 -0.97 -8.42 2.62
N CYS A 77 -2.14 -8.19 2.04
CA CYS A 77 -2.95 -7.02 2.38
C CYS A 77 -4.45 -7.29 2.22
N GLU A 78 -5.18 -7.21 3.33
CA GLU A 78 -6.64 -7.41 3.39
C GLU A 78 -7.44 -6.41 2.55
N HIS A 79 -6.87 -5.26 2.18
CA HIS A 79 -7.54 -4.27 1.31
C HIS A 79 -7.92 -4.83 -0.07
N GLY A 80 -7.28 -5.92 -0.51
CA GLY A 80 -7.66 -6.63 -1.73
C GLY A 80 -7.51 -5.79 -3.00
N CYS A 81 -6.54 -4.88 -3.08
CA CYS A 81 -6.40 -4.05 -4.28
C CYS A 81 -5.96 -4.91 -5.47
N ILE A 82 -6.75 -5.01 -6.55
CA ILE A 82 -6.45 -5.91 -7.68
C ILE A 82 -5.08 -5.62 -8.31
N TYR A 83 -4.79 -4.35 -8.55
CA TYR A 83 -3.56 -3.83 -9.16
C TYR A 83 -2.32 -3.88 -8.23
N CYS A 84 -2.42 -4.48 -7.04
CA CYS A 84 -1.37 -4.38 -6.03
C CYS A 84 -0.07 -5.07 -6.48
N PHE A 85 0.97 -4.27 -6.74
CA PHE A 85 2.29 -4.75 -7.17
C PHE A 85 2.99 -5.68 -6.15
N ALA A 86 2.48 -5.78 -4.92
CA ALA A 86 2.98 -6.65 -3.88
C ALA A 86 2.38 -8.07 -3.91
N ARG A 87 1.29 -8.32 -4.67
CA ARG A 87 0.71 -9.66 -4.87
C ARG A 87 1.75 -10.74 -5.22
N PRO A 88 2.71 -10.50 -6.14
CA PRO A 88 3.81 -11.43 -6.47
C PRO A 88 4.75 -11.81 -5.32
N SER A 89 4.60 -11.22 -4.12
CA SER A 89 5.37 -11.60 -2.93
C SER A 89 4.83 -12.86 -2.23
N HIS A 90 3.53 -13.16 -2.35
CA HIS A 90 2.92 -14.38 -1.80
C HIS A 90 3.40 -15.66 -2.47
N ALA A 91 3.71 -15.57 -3.77
CA ALA A 91 4.32 -16.65 -4.55
C ALA A 91 5.66 -17.18 -3.99
N ARG A 92 6.32 -16.44 -3.07
CA ARG A 92 7.54 -16.91 -2.37
C ARG A 92 7.26 -17.76 -1.12
N TYR A 93 5.99 -17.97 -0.79
CA TYR A 93 5.50 -18.73 0.36
C TYR A 93 4.60 -19.90 -0.09
N ASP A 94 4.67 -20.26 -1.37
CA ASP A 94 3.83 -21.28 -2.00
C ASP A 94 2.32 -20.97 -1.82
N LEU A 95 1.99 -19.68 -1.93
CA LEU A 95 0.63 -19.13 -1.86
C LEU A 95 0.29 -18.33 -3.11
N SER A 96 -0.97 -18.37 -3.54
CA SER A 96 -1.44 -17.63 -4.70
C SER A 96 -1.32 -16.10 -4.50
N PRO A 97 -0.82 -15.36 -5.51
CA PRO A 97 -0.95 -13.90 -5.61
C PRO A 97 -2.40 -13.38 -5.73
N GLY A 98 -3.36 -14.28 -5.95
CA GLY A 98 -4.79 -14.02 -6.06
C GLY A 98 -5.47 -13.80 -4.71
N LEU A 99 -6.38 -14.69 -4.31
CA LEU A 99 -7.13 -14.57 -3.07
C LEU A 99 -6.26 -14.78 -1.83
N ASP A 100 -5.26 -15.67 -1.86
CA ASP A 100 -4.40 -15.92 -0.69
C ASP A 100 -3.60 -14.68 -0.25
N PHE A 101 -3.28 -13.75 -1.16
CA PHE A 101 -2.66 -12.46 -0.82
C PHE A 101 -3.52 -11.58 0.11
N GLU A 102 -4.85 -11.73 0.06
CA GLU A 102 -5.83 -10.94 0.81
C GLU A 102 -6.64 -11.76 1.83
N SER A 103 -6.45 -13.08 1.87
CA SER A 103 -7.05 -14.00 2.84
C SER A 103 -6.03 -14.69 3.76
N ARG A 104 -4.78 -14.94 3.34
CA ARG A 104 -3.74 -15.55 4.19
C ARG A 104 -2.65 -14.54 4.52
N LEU A 105 -2.81 -13.87 5.65
CA LEU A 105 -1.89 -12.82 6.10
C LEU A 105 -0.84 -13.35 7.08
N PHE A 106 0.24 -12.58 7.23
CA PHE A 106 1.23 -12.80 8.27
C PHE A 106 1.38 -11.52 9.10
N ALA A 107 1.51 -11.66 10.42
CA ALA A 107 1.74 -10.56 11.36
C ALA A 107 3.03 -10.78 12.15
N LYS A 108 3.76 -9.69 12.48
CA LYS A 108 5.04 -9.74 13.22
C LYS A 108 4.94 -8.99 14.56
N PRO A 109 4.32 -9.54 15.61
CA PRO A 109 4.17 -8.85 16.90
C PRO A 109 5.50 -8.35 17.50
N GLY A 110 6.61 -9.05 17.27
CA GLY A 110 7.95 -8.64 17.71
C GLY A 110 8.55 -7.43 16.99
N ALA A 111 7.87 -6.83 16.00
CA ALA A 111 8.42 -5.77 15.13
C ALA A 111 8.97 -4.57 15.91
N ALA A 112 8.26 -4.07 16.92
CA ALA A 112 8.71 -2.92 17.71
C ALA A 112 9.98 -3.22 18.54
N LYS A 113 10.08 -4.42 19.11
CA LYS A 113 11.30 -4.88 19.83
C LYS A 113 12.49 -5.00 18.89
N LEU A 114 12.29 -5.60 17.71
CA LEU A 114 13.33 -5.71 16.68
C LEU A 114 13.75 -4.34 16.14
N LEU A 115 12.81 -3.40 16.04
CA LEU A 115 13.08 -2.02 15.60
C LEU A 115 13.96 -1.30 16.61
N ARG A 116 13.58 -1.31 17.90
CA ARG A 116 14.38 -0.71 18.98
C ARG A 116 15.80 -1.29 19.01
N ALA A 117 15.94 -2.61 18.90
CA ALA A 117 17.25 -3.27 18.89
C ALA A 117 18.12 -2.91 17.66
N GLU A 118 17.51 -2.68 16.49
CA GLU A 118 18.23 -2.25 15.27
C GLU A 118 18.67 -0.78 15.38
N LEU A 119 17.83 0.11 15.94
CA LEU A 119 18.14 1.53 16.14
C LEU A 119 19.22 1.76 17.21
N GLY A 120 19.37 0.87 18.19
CA GLY A 120 20.40 0.93 19.24
C GLY A 120 21.81 0.52 18.78
N LYS A 121 22.01 0.10 17.52
CA LYS A 121 23.33 -0.33 17.04
C LYS A 121 24.29 0.86 16.92
N ARG A 122 25.52 0.69 17.42
CA ARG A 122 26.59 1.71 17.40
C ARG A 122 26.90 2.30 16.02
N ASN A 123 26.63 1.57 14.94
CA ASN A 123 26.83 1.98 13.55
C ASN A 123 25.50 2.21 12.80
N TYR A 124 24.38 2.40 13.51
CA TYR A 124 23.11 2.71 12.87
C TYR A 124 23.16 4.09 12.21
N VAL A 125 22.80 4.15 10.92
CA VAL A 125 22.69 5.39 10.16
C VAL A 125 21.21 5.71 9.98
N VAL A 126 20.80 6.83 10.57
CA VAL A 126 19.44 7.38 10.44
C VAL A 126 19.12 7.70 8.98
N LYS A 127 18.01 7.14 8.50
CA LYS A 127 17.41 7.37 7.18
C LYS A 127 15.91 7.29 7.35
N THR A 128 15.12 8.07 6.61
CA THR A 128 13.65 7.98 6.70
C THR A 128 13.19 6.54 6.52
N ILE A 129 12.49 6.01 7.53
CA ILE A 129 11.84 4.69 7.43
C ILE A 129 10.50 4.87 6.73
N ALA A 130 10.27 4.11 5.67
CA ALA A 130 8.97 4.05 5.01
C ALA A 130 8.12 2.89 5.55
N MET A 131 6.87 3.18 5.92
CA MET A 131 5.80 2.20 6.12
C MET A 131 4.79 2.30 4.97
N GLY A 132 4.11 1.21 4.62
CA GLY A 132 3.23 1.18 3.44
C GLY A 132 3.90 0.73 2.14
N THR A 133 5.04 0.05 2.22
CA THR A 133 5.88 -0.21 1.03
C THR A 133 5.56 -1.53 0.33
N ASN A 134 5.17 -2.58 1.06
CA ASN A 134 4.71 -3.86 0.49
C ASN A 134 3.36 -4.34 1.07
N THR A 135 2.95 -3.79 2.20
CA THR A 135 1.65 -3.99 2.83
C THR A 135 1.14 -2.66 3.37
N ASP A 136 -0.17 -2.51 3.56
CA ASP A 136 -0.74 -1.33 4.20
C ASP A 136 -0.64 -1.47 5.74
N PRO A 137 0.03 -0.54 6.44
CA PRO A 137 0.23 -0.62 7.89
C PRO A 137 -1.09 -0.50 8.68
N TYR A 138 -2.16 0.01 8.04
CA TYR A 138 -3.45 0.29 8.66
C TYR A 138 -4.61 -0.51 8.04
N GLN A 139 -4.29 -1.66 7.44
CA GLN A 139 -5.26 -2.66 6.99
C GLN A 139 -6.18 -3.16 8.13
N PRO A 140 -7.33 -3.81 7.86
CA PRO A 140 -8.31 -4.16 8.88
C PRO A 140 -7.77 -4.87 10.14
N ILE A 141 -6.91 -5.89 10.02
CA ILE A 141 -6.29 -6.56 11.18
C ILE A 141 -5.45 -5.65 12.11
N GLU A 142 -4.96 -4.49 11.65
CA GLU A 142 -4.26 -3.52 12.53
C GLU A 142 -5.15 -3.06 13.70
N ALA A 143 -6.48 -3.10 13.54
CA ALA A 143 -7.42 -2.78 14.61
C ALA A 143 -7.31 -3.72 15.83
N GLN A 144 -6.82 -4.95 15.66
CA GLN A 144 -6.55 -5.91 16.73
C GLN A 144 -5.07 -5.90 17.12
N TYR A 145 -4.18 -5.96 16.13
CA TYR A 145 -2.76 -6.23 16.37
C TYR A 145 -1.96 -5.01 16.84
N ARG A 146 -2.31 -3.79 16.41
CA ARG A 146 -1.68 -2.51 16.81
C ARG A 146 -0.15 -2.41 16.59
N ILE A 147 0.44 -3.30 15.80
CA ILE A 147 1.89 -3.41 15.59
C ILE A 147 2.45 -2.15 14.91
N THR A 148 1.68 -1.52 14.02
CA THR A 148 2.11 -0.25 13.40
C THR A 148 2.26 0.81 14.47
N ARG A 149 1.29 0.96 15.38
CA ARG A 149 1.36 1.93 16.48
C ARG A 149 2.57 1.69 17.38
N ASP A 150 2.85 0.44 17.74
CA ASP A 150 4.01 0.10 18.58
C ASP A 150 5.34 0.45 17.87
N CYS A 151 5.43 0.25 16.56
CA CYS A 151 6.57 0.71 15.77
C CYS A 151 6.64 2.26 15.71
N ILE A 152 5.52 2.96 15.58
CA ILE A 152 5.49 4.44 15.60
C ILE A 152 5.95 4.97 16.95
N ALA A 153 5.52 4.37 18.07
CA ALA A 153 5.95 4.76 19.41
C ALA A 153 7.48 4.63 19.58
N VAL A 154 8.09 3.54 19.11
CA VAL A 154 9.56 3.39 19.10
C VAL A 154 10.24 4.46 18.25
N LEU A 155 9.67 4.85 17.10
CA LEU A 155 10.23 5.91 16.26
C LEU A 155 10.05 7.30 16.88
N ALA A 156 8.94 7.56 17.56
CA ALA A 156 8.70 8.81 18.30
C ALA A 156 9.70 8.97 19.45
N ASP A 157 9.88 7.92 20.28
CA ASP A 157 10.88 7.88 21.36
C ASP A 157 12.29 8.21 20.85
N CYS A 158 12.67 7.63 19.71
CA CYS A 158 13.99 7.80 19.10
C CYS A 158 14.11 9.07 18.25
N ARG A 159 13.05 9.91 18.17
CA ARG A 159 12.95 11.08 17.27
C ARG A 159 13.36 10.76 15.82
N HIS A 160 12.93 9.60 15.34
CA HIS A 160 13.37 9.03 14.09
C HIS A 160 12.42 9.38 12.93
N PRO A 161 12.93 9.80 11.76
CA PRO A 161 12.09 10.16 10.62
C PRO A 161 11.29 8.99 10.04
N LEU A 162 10.03 9.25 9.72
CA LEU A 162 9.03 8.28 9.29
C LEU A 162 8.20 8.82 8.10
N MET A 163 8.04 8.02 7.06
CA MET A 163 7.04 8.27 6.01
C MET A 163 6.02 7.13 5.99
N ILE A 164 4.74 7.44 6.16
CA ILE A 164 3.65 6.45 6.10
C ILE A 164 2.96 6.56 4.75
N THR A 165 2.71 5.43 4.07
CA THR A 165 1.76 5.35 2.95
C THR A 165 0.60 4.42 3.31
N THR A 166 -0.64 4.88 3.13
CA THR A 166 -1.83 4.06 3.45
C THR A 166 -3.06 4.44 2.61
N LYS A 167 -4.03 3.52 2.52
CA LYS A 167 -5.41 3.74 2.03
C LYS A 167 -6.40 3.97 3.17
N SER A 168 -5.94 3.94 4.42
CA SER A 168 -6.79 3.77 5.59
C SER A 168 -6.90 5.03 6.44
N ASN A 169 -8.12 5.37 6.84
CA ASN A 169 -8.37 6.43 7.82
C ASN A 169 -8.00 6.04 9.26
N ARG A 170 -7.62 4.78 9.52
CA ARG A 170 -7.16 4.35 10.86
C ARG A 170 -5.87 5.06 11.31
N VAL A 171 -5.10 5.65 10.40
CA VAL A 171 -3.93 6.50 10.74
C VAL A 171 -4.28 7.66 11.67
N LEU A 172 -5.54 8.14 11.65
CA LEU A 172 -6.00 9.18 12.57
C LEU A 172 -5.97 8.75 14.05
N ARG A 173 -5.93 7.44 14.34
CA ARG A 173 -5.87 6.91 15.72
C ARG A 173 -4.53 7.18 16.41
N ASP A 174 -3.49 7.41 15.62
CA ASP A 174 -2.12 7.59 16.11
C ASP A 174 -1.67 9.06 16.01
N LEU A 175 -2.62 9.99 15.84
CA LEU A 175 -2.35 11.45 15.83
C LEU A 175 -1.65 11.94 17.10
N ASP A 176 -1.87 11.28 18.24
CA ASP A 176 -1.20 11.56 19.51
C ASP A 176 0.33 11.34 19.45
N LEU A 177 0.79 10.45 18.55
CA LEU A 177 2.21 10.24 18.25
C LEU A 177 2.65 11.06 17.01
N LEU A 178 1.81 11.09 15.97
CA LEU A 178 2.15 11.67 14.68
C LEU A 178 2.22 13.22 14.72
N ALA A 179 1.32 13.91 15.43
CA ALA A 179 1.34 15.38 15.47
C ALA A 179 2.59 15.93 16.22
N PRO A 180 3.02 15.39 17.38
CA PRO A 180 4.30 15.76 18.00
C PRO A 180 5.53 15.45 17.14
N MET A 181 5.52 14.37 16.35
CA MET A 181 6.58 14.09 15.37
C MET A 181 6.54 15.10 14.21
N ALA A 182 5.35 15.50 13.75
CA ALA A 182 5.17 16.44 12.65
C ALA A 182 5.66 17.85 13.02
N ALA A 183 5.39 18.32 14.24
CA ALA A 183 5.90 19.57 14.78
C ALA A 183 7.45 19.62 14.84
N GLN A 184 8.10 18.45 14.92
CA GLN A 184 9.56 18.31 14.85
C GLN A 184 10.10 18.12 13.42
N GLY A 185 9.24 18.06 12.41
CA GLY A 185 9.63 17.76 11.02
C GLY A 185 10.02 16.31 10.77
N LEU A 186 9.54 15.37 11.60
CA LEU A 186 9.95 13.96 11.59
C LEU A 186 8.96 13.01 10.90
N VAL A 187 7.72 13.43 10.62
CA VAL A 187 6.75 12.54 9.97
C VAL A 187 5.98 13.20 8.82
N ALA A 188 5.70 12.41 7.80
CA ALA A 188 4.82 12.73 6.69
C ALA A 188 3.90 11.53 6.37
N VAL A 189 2.66 11.81 5.96
CA VAL A 189 1.66 10.77 5.65
C VAL A 189 1.13 10.94 4.23
N ALA A 190 1.26 9.89 3.43
CA ALA A 190 0.71 9.75 2.10
C ALA A 190 -0.57 8.91 2.11
N ILE A 191 -1.70 9.52 1.71
CA ILE A 191 -2.97 8.83 1.53
C ILE A 191 -3.16 8.49 0.04
N SER A 192 -3.39 7.22 -0.27
CA SER A 192 -3.72 6.78 -1.63
C SER A 192 -5.19 7.12 -1.97
N LEU A 193 -5.40 8.01 -2.94
CA LEU A 193 -6.72 8.41 -3.42
C LEU A 193 -6.86 7.99 -4.89
N THR A 194 -7.48 6.83 -5.14
CA THR A 194 -7.48 6.20 -6.47
C THR A 194 -8.68 6.59 -7.34
N THR A 195 -9.82 6.92 -6.75
CA THR A 195 -11.06 7.30 -7.45
C THR A 195 -11.97 8.02 -6.44
N LEU A 196 -12.89 8.87 -6.92
CA LEU A 196 -13.98 9.44 -6.14
C LEU A 196 -15.26 8.59 -6.27
N ASP A 197 -15.38 7.80 -7.34
CA ASP A 197 -16.51 6.90 -7.60
C ASP A 197 -16.52 5.71 -6.61
N SER A 198 -17.60 5.63 -5.82
CA SER A 198 -17.78 4.56 -4.82
C SER A 198 -18.03 3.17 -5.44
N GLY A 199 -18.59 3.08 -6.64
CA GLY A 199 -18.79 1.85 -7.39
C GLY A 199 -17.47 1.32 -7.95
N LEU A 200 -16.64 2.20 -8.53
CA LEU A 200 -15.29 1.86 -8.99
C LEU A 200 -14.37 1.48 -7.81
N HIS A 201 -14.44 2.20 -6.69
CA HIS A 201 -13.76 1.85 -5.44
C HIS A 201 -14.07 0.41 -5.00
N ARG A 202 -15.35 0.03 -4.93
CA ARG A 202 -15.77 -1.32 -4.52
C ARG A 202 -15.24 -2.42 -5.45
N LYS A 203 -15.02 -2.13 -6.74
CA LYS A 203 -14.42 -3.07 -7.70
C LYS A 203 -12.88 -3.14 -7.55
N LEU A 204 -12.21 -2.00 -7.36
CA LEU A 204 -10.74 -1.92 -7.34
C LEU A 204 -10.11 -2.31 -5.99
N GLU A 205 -10.75 -1.92 -4.88
CA GLU A 205 -10.19 -1.96 -3.52
C GLU A 205 -11.26 -2.33 -2.46
N PRO A 206 -11.97 -3.47 -2.62
CA PRO A 206 -13.25 -3.77 -1.95
C PRO A 206 -13.25 -3.67 -0.42
N ARG A 207 -12.08 -3.83 0.23
CA ARG A 207 -11.93 -3.80 1.70
C ARG A 207 -11.09 -2.61 2.20
N ALA A 208 -10.63 -1.74 1.32
CA ALA A 208 -10.06 -0.44 1.70
C ALA A 208 -11.20 0.55 2.06
N PRO A 209 -10.98 1.52 2.97
CA PRO A 209 -11.96 2.57 3.24
C PRO A 209 -12.38 3.36 1.99
N SER A 210 -13.60 3.89 2.03
CA SER A 210 -14.21 4.62 0.90
C SER A 210 -13.43 5.89 0.52
N PRO A 211 -13.59 6.43 -0.70
CA PRO A 211 -12.98 7.70 -1.11
C PRO A 211 -13.26 8.85 -0.14
N ALA A 212 -14.51 9.00 0.31
CA ALA A 212 -14.90 10.00 1.31
C ALA A 212 -14.17 9.81 2.64
N SER A 213 -13.99 8.56 3.10
CA SER A 213 -13.21 8.25 4.30
C SER A 213 -11.73 8.61 4.16
N ARG A 214 -11.17 8.52 2.95
CA ARG A 214 -9.76 8.90 2.66
C ARG A 214 -9.59 10.41 2.60
N LEU A 215 -10.53 11.13 1.99
CA LEU A 215 -10.56 12.60 2.02
C LEU A 215 -10.71 13.13 3.45
N ALA A 216 -11.57 12.51 4.26
CA ALA A 216 -11.67 12.83 5.70
C ALA A 216 -10.37 12.54 6.46
N ALA A 217 -9.61 11.50 6.10
CA ALA A 217 -8.29 11.23 6.67
C ALA A 217 -7.26 12.31 6.30
N ILE A 218 -7.23 12.74 5.03
CA ILE A 218 -6.36 13.85 4.59
C ILE A 218 -6.69 15.12 5.40
N ARG A 219 -7.98 15.43 5.57
CA ARG A 219 -8.45 16.58 6.35
C ARG A 219 -8.04 16.52 7.82
N GLY A 220 -8.26 15.38 8.49
CA GLY A 220 -7.88 15.21 9.89
C GLY A 220 -6.37 15.27 10.14
N LEU A 221 -5.55 14.71 9.22
CA LEU A 221 -4.09 14.81 9.30
C LEU A 221 -3.61 16.26 9.12
N SER A 222 -4.14 16.96 8.11
CA SER A 222 -3.79 18.35 7.80
C SER A 222 -4.17 19.30 8.94
N GLN A 223 -5.38 19.14 9.50
CA GLN A 223 -5.85 19.90 10.68
C GLN A 223 -5.00 19.65 11.93
N ALA A 224 -4.45 18.45 12.09
CA ALA A 224 -3.51 18.12 13.16
C ALA A 224 -2.05 18.55 12.88
N GLY A 225 -1.81 19.32 11.81
CA GLY A 225 -0.48 19.82 11.43
C GLY A 225 0.45 18.77 10.83
N VAL A 226 -0.05 17.59 10.46
CA VAL A 226 0.76 16.51 9.86
C VAL A 226 0.94 16.75 8.35
N PRO A 227 2.18 16.87 7.84
CA PRO A 227 2.46 16.99 6.41
C PRO A 227 1.83 15.85 5.61
N THR A 228 0.82 16.22 4.80
CA THR A 228 -0.05 15.24 4.14
C THR A 228 0.10 15.30 2.63
N HIS A 229 0.24 14.12 2.02
CA HIS A 229 0.39 13.91 0.58
C HIS A 229 -0.78 13.08 0.02
N ALA A 230 -1.30 13.47 -1.15
CA ALA A 230 -2.27 12.66 -1.88
C ALA A 230 -1.59 11.89 -3.02
N SER A 231 -1.71 10.56 -3.04
CA SER A 231 -1.15 9.73 -4.11
C SER A 231 -2.25 9.11 -4.97
N LEU A 232 -2.36 9.60 -6.20
CA LEU A 232 -3.27 9.13 -7.25
C LEU A 232 -2.64 7.91 -7.93
N SER A 233 -2.46 6.85 -7.14
CA SER A 233 -1.71 5.64 -7.53
C SER A 233 -2.55 4.39 -7.30
N PRO A 234 -2.94 3.65 -8.35
CA PRO A 234 -2.60 3.83 -9.75
C PRO A 234 -3.51 4.82 -10.49
N MET A 235 -2.95 5.44 -11.53
CA MET A 235 -3.70 6.01 -12.64
C MET A 235 -3.85 4.94 -13.74
N ILE A 236 -5.08 4.58 -14.09
CA ILE A 236 -5.43 3.47 -14.97
C ILE A 236 -6.12 4.04 -16.23
N PRO A 237 -5.50 3.92 -17.42
CA PRO A 237 -6.06 4.38 -18.68
C PRO A 237 -7.49 3.88 -18.95
N ALA A 238 -8.38 4.81 -19.34
CA ALA A 238 -9.80 4.57 -19.61
C ALA A 238 -10.61 3.93 -18.46
N ILE A 239 -10.10 3.95 -17.21
CA ILE A 239 -10.80 3.47 -16.01
C ILE A 239 -11.04 4.62 -15.02
N ASN A 240 -9.99 5.30 -14.53
CA ASN A 240 -10.07 6.44 -13.59
C ASN A 240 -9.28 7.69 -14.06
N ASP A 241 -8.64 7.64 -15.23
CA ASP A 241 -7.88 8.75 -15.81
C ASP A 241 -8.75 9.94 -16.27
N HIS A 242 -10.07 9.78 -16.31
CA HIS A 242 -11.01 10.89 -16.46
C HIS A 242 -11.16 11.72 -15.16
N GLU A 243 -10.83 11.16 -13.99
CA GLU A 243 -11.00 11.81 -12.68
C GLU A 243 -9.79 12.65 -12.22
N ILE A 244 -8.71 12.75 -13.02
CA ILE A 244 -7.43 13.37 -12.61
C ILE A 244 -7.61 14.75 -11.98
N GLU A 245 -8.32 15.66 -12.65
CA GLU A 245 -8.53 17.03 -12.20
C GLU A 245 -9.35 17.06 -10.90
N ALA A 246 -10.46 16.32 -10.84
CA ALA A 246 -11.33 16.24 -9.67
C ALA A 246 -10.64 15.59 -8.44
N LEU A 247 -9.79 14.58 -8.66
CA LEU A 247 -8.98 13.96 -7.61
C LEU A 247 -7.95 14.93 -7.03
N VAL A 248 -7.35 15.77 -7.86
CA VAL A 248 -6.39 16.81 -7.44
C VAL A 248 -7.10 17.92 -6.68
N GLU A 249 -8.25 18.38 -7.18
CA GLU A 249 -9.10 19.39 -6.54
C GLU A 249 -9.57 18.91 -5.15
N ALA A 250 -10.21 17.73 -5.07
CA ALA A 250 -10.68 17.16 -3.81
C ALA A 250 -9.54 16.92 -2.79
N ALA A 251 -8.33 16.57 -3.27
CA ALA A 251 -7.16 16.47 -2.41
C ALA A 251 -6.70 17.83 -1.85
N ALA A 252 -6.73 18.89 -2.66
CA ALA A 252 -6.42 20.25 -2.23
C ALA A 252 -7.45 20.77 -1.22
N GLU A 253 -8.75 20.59 -1.51
CA GLU A 253 -9.86 20.95 -0.60
C GLU A 253 -9.83 20.18 0.73
N ALA A 254 -9.30 18.95 0.72
CA ALA A 254 -9.05 18.17 1.92
C ALA A 254 -7.80 18.64 2.70
N GLY A 255 -6.98 19.54 2.15
CA GLY A 255 -5.79 20.09 2.81
C GLY A 255 -4.52 19.27 2.59
N ALA A 256 -4.43 18.47 1.52
CA ALA A 256 -3.14 17.90 1.11
C ALA A 256 -2.17 19.02 0.71
N GLN A 257 -0.90 18.91 1.09
CA GLN A 257 0.14 19.89 0.75
C GLN A 257 0.84 19.57 -0.57
N SER A 258 0.74 18.32 -1.01
CA SER A 258 1.41 17.83 -2.21
C SER A 258 0.64 16.67 -2.83
N VAL A 259 0.84 16.48 -4.14
CA VAL A 259 0.15 15.43 -4.90
C VAL A 259 1.10 14.73 -5.87
N SER A 260 0.88 13.43 -6.11
CA SER A 260 1.59 12.62 -7.10
C SER A 260 0.64 11.63 -7.78
N PHE A 261 1.03 11.13 -8.94
CA PHE A 261 0.37 9.98 -9.57
C PHE A 261 1.42 9.01 -10.12
N ILE A 262 1.06 7.73 -10.21
CA ILE A 262 1.85 6.69 -10.88
C ILE A 262 0.91 5.91 -11.80
N PRO A 263 1.19 5.78 -13.12
CA PRO A 263 0.41 4.91 -13.99
C PRO A 263 0.46 3.45 -13.52
N VAL A 264 -0.63 2.71 -13.72
CA VAL A 264 -0.76 1.31 -13.31
C VAL A 264 0.44 0.46 -13.75
N ARG A 265 0.84 -0.46 -12.87
CA ARG A 265 1.96 -1.39 -13.06
C ARG A 265 1.45 -2.80 -12.84
N LEU A 266 1.72 -3.69 -13.78
CA LEU A 266 1.22 -5.06 -13.78
C LEU A 266 2.37 -6.08 -13.75
N PRO A 267 3.23 -6.08 -12.70
CA PRO A 267 4.38 -6.99 -12.65
C PRO A 267 3.92 -8.44 -12.42
N PHE A 268 4.53 -9.37 -13.16
CA PHE A 268 4.35 -10.82 -12.97
C PHE A 268 2.85 -11.22 -12.95
N GLU A 269 2.39 -11.89 -11.89
CA GLU A 269 1.04 -12.42 -11.76
C GLU A 269 -0.05 -11.34 -11.67
N VAL A 270 0.31 -10.05 -11.49
CA VAL A 270 -0.66 -8.95 -11.50
C VAL A 270 -1.25 -8.73 -12.90
N ALA A 271 -0.50 -8.99 -13.98
CA ALA A 271 -1.00 -8.84 -15.35
C ALA A 271 -2.18 -9.77 -15.69
N PRO A 272 -2.10 -11.11 -15.53
CA PRO A 272 -3.25 -11.97 -15.76
C PRO A 272 -4.41 -11.67 -14.81
N LEU A 273 -4.16 -11.50 -13.50
CA LEU A 273 -5.22 -11.17 -12.53
C LEU A 273 -5.97 -9.87 -12.90
N PHE A 274 -5.27 -8.85 -13.42
CA PHE A 274 -5.89 -7.60 -13.85
C PHE A 274 -6.69 -7.75 -15.16
N ARG A 275 -6.28 -8.65 -16.07
CA ARG A 275 -7.06 -9.02 -17.26
C ARG A 275 -8.37 -9.73 -16.84
N ASP A 276 -8.28 -10.75 -15.99
CA ASP A 276 -9.44 -11.48 -15.46
C ASP A 276 -10.44 -10.52 -14.77
N TRP A 277 -9.93 -9.51 -14.06
CA TRP A 277 -10.72 -8.46 -13.40
C TRP A 277 -11.37 -7.49 -14.39
N LEU A 278 -10.67 -7.11 -15.48
CA LEU A 278 -11.25 -6.31 -16.55
C LEU A 278 -12.39 -7.07 -17.24
N ASP A 279 -12.19 -8.35 -17.54
CA ASP A 279 -13.21 -9.19 -18.18
C ASP A 279 -14.43 -9.38 -17.26
N ALA A 280 -14.23 -9.51 -15.94
CA ALA A 280 -15.32 -9.66 -14.96
C ALA A 280 -16.10 -8.36 -14.67
N HIS A 281 -15.53 -7.17 -14.91
CA HIS A 281 -16.12 -5.90 -14.46
C HIS A 281 -16.30 -4.82 -15.52
N PHE A 282 -15.61 -4.95 -16.66
CA PHE A 282 -15.53 -3.99 -17.76
C PHE A 282 -15.27 -4.68 -19.12
N PRO A 283 -15.96 -5.78 -19.47
CA PRO A 283 -15.63 -6.61 -20.65
C PRO A 283 -15.56 -5.82 -21.95
N ASP A 284 -16.53 -4.94 -22.20
CA ASP A 284 -16.64 -4.12 -23.43
C ASP A 284 -15.45 -3.19 -23.67
N ARG A 285 -14.64 -2.91 -22.63
CA ARG A 285 -13.45 -2.05 -22.72
C ARG A 285 -12.15 -2.73 -22.28
N ALA A 286 -12.17 -4.01 -21.91
CA ALA A 286 -10.99 -4.73 -21.41
C ALA A 286 -9.81 -4.68 -22.40
N GLY A 287 -10.05 -4.99 -23.69
CA GLY A 287 -9.04 -4.90 -24.75
C GLY A 287 -8.50 -3.48 -24.95
N LYS A 288 -9.37 -2.46 -24.90
CA LYS A 288 -8.98 -1.05 -25.05
C LYS A 288 -8.09 -0.60 -23.88
N VAL A 289 -8.46 -0.93 -22.65
CA VAL A 289 -7.69 -0.61 -21.44
C VAL A 289 -6.31 -1.25 -21.49
N MET A 290 -6.22 -2.55 -21.84
CA MET A 290 -4.93 -3.23 -21.96
C MET A 290 -4.07 -2.68 -23.11
N SER A 291 -4.66 -2.34 -24.25
CA SER A 291 -3.95 -1.68 -25.36
C SER A 291 -3.36 -0.32 -24.94
N LEU A 292 -4.11 0.50 -24.19
CA LEU A 292 -3.63 1.77 -23.66
C LEU A 292 -2.50 1.57 -22.62
N ILE A 293 -2.61 0.58 -21.73
CA ILE A 293 -1.55 0.22 -20.79
C ILE A 293 -0.29 -0.22 -21.54
N GLN A 294 -0.41 -1.06 -22.57
CA GLN A 294 0.71 -1.50 -23.39
C GLN A 294 1.36 -0.33 -24.16
N SER A 295 0.55 0.62 -24.67
CA SER A 295 1.06 1.80 -25.39
C SER A 295 2.00 2.64 -24.52
N ILE A 296 1.69 2.81 -23.22
CA ILE A 296 2.52 3.56 -22.28
C ILE A 296 3.71 2.77 -21.70
N ARG A 297 3.92 1.53 -22.17
CA ARG A 297 4.94 0.57 -21.69
C ARG A 297 5.80 -0.05 -22.81
N GLY A 298 5.65 0.43 -24.05
CA GLY A 298 6.35 -0.09 -25.22
C GLY A 298 5.86 -1.48 -25.64
N GLY A 299 4.55 -1.68 -25.72
CA GLY A 299 3.91 -2.93 -26.19
C GLY A 299 3.81 -4.04 -25.14
N ARG A 300 4.25 -3.82 -23.89
CA ARG A 300 4.27 -4.82 -22.81
C ARG A 300 3.25 -4.49 -21.72
N ASP A 301 2.73 -5.50 -21.03
CA ASP A 301 1.79 -5.29 -19.90
C ASP A 301 2.43 -4.52 -18.73
N ASN A 302 3.76 -4.60 -18.58
CA ASN A 302 4.50 -3.88 -17.55
C ASN A 302 5.93 -3.54 -17.99
N ASP A 303 6.46 -2.46 -17.43
CA ASP A 303 7.87 -2.07 -17.57
C ASP A 303 8.61 -2.30 -16.24
N PRO A 304 9.71 -3.08 -16.23
CA PRO A 304 10.52 -3.29 -15.03
C PRO A 304 11.60 -2.21 -14.80
N ASN A 305 11.93 -1.42 -15.83
CA ASN A 305 13.12 -0.58 -15.86
C ASN A 305 13.05 0.62 -14.89
N TYR A 306 14.17 0.94 -14.23
CA TYR A 306 14.28 2.15 -13.42
C TYR A 306 14.10 3.42 -14.28
N GLY A 307 13.62 4.50 -13.67
CA GLY A 307 13.29 5.77 -14.32
C GLY A 307 11.97 5.76 -15.12
N THR A 308 11.68 4.68 -15.85
CA THR A 308 10.51 4.60 -16.75
C THR A 308 9.31 3.87 -16.14
N ARG A 309 9.51 2.85 -15.30
CA ARG A 309 8.43 2.03 -14.72
C ARG A 309 7.39 2.81 -13.91
N MET A 310 7.74 3.96 -13.34
CA MET A 310 6.80 4.83 -12.61
C MET A 310 6.22 5.99 -13.44
N ARG A 311 6.69 6.20 -14.69
CA ARG A 311 6.32 7.37 -15.49
C ARG A 311 5.48 7.07 -16.73
N GLY A 312 5.68 5.90 -17.33
CA GLY A 312 5.18 5.60 -18.68
C GLY A 312 5.81 6.49 -19.76
N SER A 313 5.62 6.13 -21.03
CA SER A 313 6.12 6.86 -22.19
C SER A 313 5.04 7.03 -23.28
N GLY A 314 5.32 7.87 -24.27
CA GLY A 314 4.45 8.06 -25.43
C GLY A 314 3.23 8.96 -25.20
N PRO A 315 2.46 9.26 -26.26
CA PRO A 315 1.49 10.37 -26.26
C PRO A 315 0.43 10.28 -25.17
N TYR A 316 -0.05 9.07 -24.84
CA TYR A 316 -1.08 8.89 -23.81
C TYR A 316 -0.54 9.13 -22.38
N ALA A 317 0.72 8.74 -22.11
CA ALA A 317 1.36 9.04 -20.83
C ALA A 317 1.60 10.54 -20.67
N ASP A 318 1.97 11.22 -21.75
CA ASP A 318 2.23 12.66 -21.72
C ASP A 318 0.95 13.50 -21.68
N LEU A 319 -0.16 13.02 -22.25
CA LEU A 319 -1.51 13.58 -22.04
C LEU A 319 -1.91 13.54 -20.56
N ILE A 320 -1.84 12.36 -19.92
CA ILE A 320 -2.11 12.19 -18.47
C ILE A 320 -1.20 13.12 -17.65
N ARG A 321 0.10 13.15 -17.96
CA ARG A 321 1.09 13.96 -17.25
C ARG A 321 0.83 15.45 -17.38
N THR A 322 0.38 15.90 -18.54
CA THR A 322 0.06 17.31 -18.83
C THR A 322 -1.19 17.75 -18.08
N ARG A 323 -2.28 16.96 -18.16
CA ARG A 323 -3.52 17.18 -17.39
C ARG A 323 -3.24 17.26 -15.89
N PHE A 324 -2.51 16.29 -15.35
CA PHE A 324 -2.10 16.27 -13.94
C PHE A 324 -1.31 17.52 -13.54
N LYS A 325 -0.30 17.93 -14.33
CA LYS A 325 0.50 19.13 -14.04
C LYS A 325 -0.33 20.41 -14.03
N ILE A 326 -1.28 20.56 -14.96
CA ILE A 326 -2.18 21.71 -15.04
C ILE A 326 -3.07 21.77 -13.78
N ALA A 327 -3.66 20.64 -13.39
CA ALA A 327 -4.45 20.56 -12.15
C ALA A 327 -3.59 20.87 -10.91
N GLN A 328 -2.42 20.24 -10.79
CA GLN A 328 -1.49 20.46 -9.67
C GLN A 328 -1.11 21.93 -9.51
N ALA A 329 -0.78 22.61 -10.63
CA ALA A 329 -0.44 24.03 -10.62
C ALA A 329 -1.65 24.91 -10.27
N ARG A 330 -2.84 24.60 -10.78
CA ARG A 330 -4.09 25.33 -10.48
C ARG A 330 -4.41 25.38 -8.98
N HIS A 331 -4.18 24.28 -8.27
CA HIS A 331 -4.46 24.18 -6.83
C HIS A 331 -3.21 24.42 -5.94
N GLY A 332 -2.11 24.91 -6.50
CA GLY A 332 -0.91 25.28 -5.74
C GLY A 332 -0.19 24.13 -5.03
N LEU A 333 -0.41 22.88 -5.43
CA LEU A 333 0.08 21.70 -4.72
C LEU A 333 1.54 21.37 -5.06
N ALA A 334 2.36 21.12 -4.04
CA ALA A 334 3.76 20.77 -4.23
C ALA A 334 3.97 19.39 -4.89
N ASN A 335 5.15 19.20 -5.50
CA ASN A 335 5.52 17.97 -6.20
C ASN A 335 6.10 16.91 -5.25
N GLY A 336 5.20 16.20 -4.55
CA GLY A 336 5.38 14.87 -3.96
C GLY A 336 6.51 14.58 -2.95
N ARG A 337 7.45 15.50 -2.72
CA ARG A 337 8.57 15.33 -1.78
C ARG A 337 8.34 16.18 -0.53
N LEU A 338 7.94 15.50 0.54
CA LEU A 338 7.94 16.06 1.89
C LEU A 338 9.32 15.78 2.51
N ALA A 339 10.10 16.83 2.77
CA ALA A 339 11.42 16.72 3.37
C ALA A 339 11.28 16.50 4.89
N LEU A 340 11.97 15.51 5.42
CA LEU A 340 11.99 15.18 6.85
C LEU A 340 13.38 15.41 7.42
N ARG A 341 13.43 15.73 8.72
CA ARG A 341 14.67 15.92 9.47
C ARG A 341 15.30 14.59 9.86
N HIS A 342 16.63 14.53 9.78
CA HIS A 342 17.44 13.37 10.18
C HIS A 342 18.38 13.69 11.35
N ASP A 343 18.48 14.96 11.73
CA ASP A 343 19.42 15.51 12.72
C ASP A 343 18.96 15.38 14.18
N LEU A 344 17.67 15.06 14.41
CA LEU A 344 17.09 14.94 15.75
C LEU A 344 17.17 13.54 16.36
N PHE A 345 17.64 12.54 15.61
CA PHE A 345 17.63 11.14 16.05
C PHE A 345 18.43 10.94 17.34
N VAL A 346 17.82 10.23 18.29
CA VAL A 346 18.47 9.78 19.53
C VAL A 346 18.34 8.26 19.58
N PRO A 347 19.44 7.50 19.77
CA PRO A 347 19.33 6.05 19.91
C PRO A 347 18.51 5.70 21.16
N PRO A 348 17.77 4.59 21.14
CA PRO A 348 16.99 4.17 22.30
C PRO A 348 17.93 3.93 23.49
N ARG A 349 17.62 4.56 24.63
CA ARG A 349 18.32 4.31 25.89
C ARG A 349 17.91 2.95 26.45
N ASP A 350 18.87 2.22 27.01
CA ASP A 350 18.56 1.07 27.83
C ASP A 350 18.03 1.53 29.20
N GLN A 351 17.12 0.74 29.77
CA GLN A 351 16.42 1.12 31.01
C GLN A 351 17.36 1.21 32.24
N GLY A 352 18.59 0.71 32.12
CA GLY A 352 19.65 0.81 33.12
C GLY A 352 20.37 2.18 33.18
N ASP A 353 20.29 3.01 32.13
CA ASP A 353 20.99 4.31 32.08
C ASP A 353 20.37 5.39 32.99
N LEU A 354 19.26 5.08 33.68
CA LEU A 354 18.69 5.95 34.71
C LEU A 354 19.50 5.97 36.01
N PHE A 355 20.40 5.01 36.22
CA PHE A 355 21.20 4.87 37.45
C PHE A 355 22.70 5.15 37.26
N SER A 356 23.17 5.42 36.03
CA SER A 356 24.58 5.67 35.70
C SER A 356 24.97 7.15 35.74
N ALA A 357 24.04 8.07 36.03
CA ALA A 357 24.25 9.51 36.01
C ALA A 357 24.66 10.14 37.37
N THR A 358 25.08 9.34 38.35
CA THR A 358 25.60 9.80 39.65
C THR A 358 26.73 8.91 40.15
N CYS A 359 27.97 9.28 39.80
CA CYS A 359 29.23 8.98 40.50
C CYS A 359 30.24 10.08 40.15
#